data_AF-A0A0D0A7W1-F1
#
_entry.id   AF-A0A0D0A7W1-F1
#
_cell.length_a   1.000
_cell.length_b   1.000
_cell.length_c   1.000
_cell.angle_alpha   90.00
_cell.angle_beta   90.00
_cell.angle_gamma   90.00
#
_symmetry.space_group_name_H-M   'P 1'
#
loop_
_entity.id
_entity.type
_entity.pdbx_description
1 polymer ?
#
loop_
_entity_poly.entity_id
_entity_poly.type
_entity_poly.pdbx_seq_one_letter_code
_entity_poly.pdbx_strand_id
1 'polypeptide(L)'
;LELTEVEWVCVQLLLSLLSYAEKAQHASSSEQGLALHTALPTLEVLHKAWSTCKSSAKYRDFTSSLNVGLTKVSMYYEQTATSDAHIMAMLLDPTQKLNHIRTYWGEEQLARVMQYATDIVCHHNTNI
;
A
#
# COMPACT_ATOMS: atom_id res chain seq x y z
N LEU A 1 -9.04 27.00 -26.20
CA LEU A 1 -9.90 26.35 -25.19
C LEU A 1 -9.29 26.66 -23.84
N GLU A 2 -9.80 27.70 -23.19
CA GLU A 2 -9.44 28.01 -21.80
C GLU A 2 -10.50 27.38 -20.92
N LEU A 3 -10.07 26.69 -19.86
CA LEU A 3 -10.98 26.11 -18.87
C LEU A 3 -11.67 27.25 -18.14
N THR A 4 -12.95 27.09 -17.88
CA THR A 4 -13.70 27.99 -17.01
C THR A 4 -13.25 27.83 -15.56
N GLU A 5 -13.49 28.86 -14.74
CA GLU A 5 -13.18 28.82 -13.31
C GLU A 5 -13.80 27.61 -12.60
N VAL A 6 -15.01 27.21 -12.99
CA VAL A 6 -15.71 26.05 -12.41
C VAL A 6 -15.01 24.75 -12.77
N GLU A 7 -14.60 24.59 -14.04
CA GLU A 7 -13.81 23.43 -14.47
C GLU A 7 -12.45 23.40 -13.76
N TRP A 8 -11.87 24.57 -13.47
CA TRP A 8 -10.60 24.64 -12.77
C TRP A 8 -10.69 24.23 -11.31
N VAL A 9 -11.75 24.63 -10.62
CA VAL A 9 -12.07 24.11 -9.28
C VAL A 9 -12.28 22.59 -9.32
N CYS A 10 -12.97 22.07 -10.34
CA CYS A 10 -13.17 20.63 -10.50
C CYS A 10 -11.85 19.87 -10.65
N VAL A 11 -10.93 20.36 -11.49
CA VAL A 11 -9.60 19.77 -11.66
C VAL A 11 -8.80 19.81 -10.36
N GLN A 12 -8.82 20.92 -9.62
CA GLN A 12 -8.12 21.02 -8.33
C GLN A 12 -8.66 20.01 -7.29
N LEU A 13 -9.97 19.79 -7.27
CA LEU A 13 -10.60 18.77 -6.42
C LEU A 13 -10.16 17.36 -6.83
N LEU A 14 -10.09 17.07 -8.13
CA LEU A 14 -9.60 15.79 -8.64
C LEU A 14 -8.12 15.56 -8.27
N LEU A 15 -7.26 16.56 -8.46
CA LEU A 15 -5.84 16.49 -8.07
C LEU A 15 -5.69 16.24 -6.57
N SER A 16 -6.53 16.88 -5.75
CA SER A 16 -6.56 16.62 -4.31
C SER A 16 -6.90 15.16 -4.00
N LEU A 17 -7.88 14.56 -4.69
CA LEU A 17 -8.24 13.15 -4.53
C LEU A 17 -7.10 12.20 -4.95
N LEU A 18 -6.45 12.48 -6.08
CA LEU A 18 -5.35 11.68 -6.62
C LEU A 18 -4.11 11.74 -5.72
N SER A 19 -3.86 12.86 -5.04
CA SER A 19 -2.73 12.99 -4.12
C SER A 19 -2.75 11.96 -2.98
N TYR A 20 -3.93 11.48 -2.57
CA TYR A 20 -4.05 10.41 -1.57
C TYR A 20 -3.63 9.06 -2.14
N ALA A 21 -4.02 8.75 -3.38
CA ALA A 21 -3.62 7.52 -4.06
C ALA A 21 -2.13 7.52 -4.38
N GLU A 22 -1.57 8.64 -4.80
CA GLU A 22 -0.14 8.82 -5.06
C GLU A 22 0.69 8.56 -3.78
N LYS A 23 0.29 9.15 -2.64
CA LYS A 23 0.95 8.88 -1.35
C LYS A 23 0.89 7.41 -0.97
N ALA A 24 -0.27 6.78 -1.19
CA ALA A 24 -0.44 5.36 -0.91
C ALA A 24 0.44 4.48 -1.81
N GLN A 25 0.50 4.80 -3.10
CA GLN A 25 1.36 4.11 -4.05
C GLN A 25 2.83 4.27 -3.67
N HIS A 26 3.30 5.50 -3.40
CA HIS A 26 4.69 5.74 -3.01
C HIS A 26 5.09 5.00 -1.73
N ALA A 27 4.21 4.97 -0.71
CA ALA A 27 4.46 4.22 0.52
C ALA A 27 4.54 2.70 0.28
N SER A 28 3.85 2.20 -0.75
CA SER A 28 3.83 0.78 -1.14
C SER A 28 4.90 0.41 -2.18
N SER A 29 5.52 1.40 -2.84
CA SER A 29 6.53 1.21 -3.90
C SER A 29 7.94 1.62 -3.48
N SER A 30 8.16 1.94 -2.19
CA SER A 30 9.47 2.26 -1.64
C SER A 30 10.46 1.09 -1.86
N GLU A 31 11.58 1.36 -2.55
CA GLU A 31 12.67 0.41 -2.80
C GLU A 31 13.41 -0.02 -1.51
N GLN A 32 13.22 0.69 -0.39
CA GLN A 32 14.04 0.53 0.82
C GLN A 32 13.70 -0.69 1.71
N GLY A 33 12.87 -1.61 1.24
CA GLY A 33 12.69 -2.91 1.91
C GLY A 33 11.24 -3.17 2.31
N LEU A 34 10.73 -4.26 1.75
CA LEU A 34 9.50 -4.94 2.10
C LEU A 34 8.29 -4.04 2.37
N ALA A 35 7.91 -3.20 1.40
CA ALA A 35 6.68 -2.40 1.41
C ALA A 35 5.38 -3.21 1.59
N LEU A 36 5.49 -4.54 1.67
CA LEU A 36 4.42 -5.45 2.04
C LEU A 36 3.85 -5.17 3.44
N HIS A 37 4.69 -4.83 4.42
CA HIS A 37 4.23 -4.52 5.78
C HIS A 37 3.47 -3.19 5.87
N THR A 38 3.73 -2.26 4.95
CA THR A 38 3.04 -0.97 4.86
C THR A 38 1.78 -1.03 3.99
N ALA A 39 1.60 -2.09 3.18
CA ALA A 39 0.50 -2.20 2.24
C ALA A 39 -0.89 -2.13 2.92
N LEU A 40 -1.13 -2.93 3.97
CA LEU A 40 -2.40 -2.91 4.71
C LEU A 40 -2.67 -1.55 5.38
N PRO A 41 -1.76 -1.01 6.20
CA PRO A 41 -1.93 0.34 6.77
C PRO A 41 -2.20 1.41 5.71
N THR A 42 -1.55 1.30 4.56
CA THR A 42 -1.70 2.25 3.47
C THR A 42 -3.07 2.18 2.80
N LEU A 43 -3.59 0.97 2.59
CA LEU A 43 -4.95 0.76 2.07
C LEU A 43 -6.00 1.29 3.07
N GLU A 44 -5.81 1.09 4.37
CA GLU A 44 -6.72 1.60 5.41
C GLU A 44 -6.73 3.14 5.45
N VAL A 45 -5.55 3.77 5.36
CA VAL A 45 -5.42 5.23 5.30
C VAL A 45 -6.09 5.79 4.05
N LEU A 46 -5.88 5.16 2.88
CA LEU A 46 -6.52 5.55 1.63
C LEU A 46 -8.05 5.40 1.70
N HIS A 47 -8.53 4.26 2.21
CA HIS A 47 -9.95 4.01 2.41
C HIS A 47 -10.58 5.07 3.31
N LYS A 48 -9.93 5.42 4.43
CA LYS A 48 -10.39 6.47 5.35
C LYS A 48 -10.43 7.85 4.69
N ALA A 49 -9.38 8.20 3.94
CA ALA A 49 -9.30 9.48 3.25
C ALA A 49 -10.43 9.64 2.22
N TRP A 50 -10.64 8.63 1.37
CA TRP A 50 -11.70 8.64 0.36
C TRP A 50 -13.11 8.55 0.94
N SER A 51 -13.29 7.80 2.04
CA SER A 51 -14.56 7.79 2.78
C SER A 51 -14.89 9.18 3.33
N THR A 52 -13.89 9.88 3.88
CA THR A 52 -14.05 11.26 4.36
C THR A 52 -14.38 12.22 3.21
N CYS A 53 -13.74 12.04 2.05
CA CYS A 53 -14.03 12.82 0.85
C CYS A 53 -15.47 12.61 0.37
N LYS A 54 -15.93 11.35 0.33
CA LYS A 54 -17.30 10.99 -0.07
C LYS A 54 -18.36 11.64 0.81
N SER A 55 -18.10 11.78 2.12
CA SER A 55 -19.01 12.45 3.05
C SER A 55 -19.02 13.98 2.91
N SER A 56 -18.09 14.56 2.15
CA SER A 56 -17.97 16.01 1.98
C SER A 56 -18.77 16.50 0.77
N ALA A 57 -19.60 17.52 0.98
CA ALA A 57 -20.39 18.14 -0.08
C ALA A 57 -19.54 18.67 -1.25
N LYS A 58 -18.27 19.03 -0.99
CA LYS A 58 -17.33 19.53 -2.01
C LYS A 58 -16.94 18.48 -3.06
N TYR A 59 -17.10 17.20 -2.76
CA TYR A 59 -16.78 16.10 -3.69
C TYR A 59 -18.03 15.38 -4.20
N ARG A 60 -19.22 16.01 -4.09
CA ARG A 60 -20.49 15.39 -4.49
C ARG A 60 -20.45 14.85 -5.92
N ASP A 61 -19.84 15.59 -6.84
CA ASP A 61 -19.77 15.22 -8.26
C ASP A 61 -18.84 14.01 -8.50
N PHE A 62 -17.94 13.71 -7.56
CA PHE A 62 -17.04 12.56 -7.58
C PHE A 62 -17.57 11.34 -6.81
N THR A 63 -18.78 11.39 -6.24
CA THR A 63 -19.33 10.32 -5.37
C THR A 63 -19.35 8.95 -6.07
N SER A 64 -19.73 8.92 -7.35
CA SER A 64 -19.75 7.68 -8.13
C SER A 64 -18.34 7.08 -8.26
N SER A 65 -17.37 7.90 -8.68
CA SER A 65 -15.97 7.49 -8.81
C SER A 65 -15.35 7.07 -7.47
N LEU A 66 -15.67 7.78 -6.38
CA LEU A 66 -15.24 7.45 -5.03
C LEU A 66 -15.80 6.10 -4.56
N ASN A 67 -17.05 5.77 -4.90
CA ASN A 67 -17.61 4.44 -4.61
C ASN A 67 -16.83 3.34 -5.32
N VAL A 68 -16.55 3.51 -6.61
CA VAL A 68 -15.75 2.54 -7.37
C VAL A 68 -14.35 2.39 -6.78
N GLY A 69 -13.70 3.50 -6.43
CA GLY A 69 -12.40 3.51 -5.77
C GLY A 69 -12.40 2.78 -4.43
N LEU A 70 -13.37 3.06 -3.55
CA LEU A 70 -13.50 2.42 -2.24
C LEU A 70 -13.76 0.91 -2.36
N THR A 71 -14.59 0.48 -3.32
CA THR A 71 -14.79 -0.95 -3.62
C THR A 71 -13.47 -1.60 -4.03
N LYS A 72 -12.69 -0.93 -4.89
CA LYS A 72 -11.40 -1.46 -5.34
C LYS A 72 -10.39 -1.57 -4.18
N VAL A 73 -10.33 -0.56 -3.30
CA VAL A 73 -9.47 -0.59 -2.11
C VAL A 73 -9.87 -1.73 -1.16
N SER A 74 -11.18 -1.95 -0.97
CA SER A 74 -11.69 -3.05 -0.13
C SER A 74 -11.31 -4.42 -0.70
N MET A 75 -11.43 -4.60 -2.01
CA MET A 75 -11.01 -5.83 -2.69
C MET A 75 -9.51 -6.11 -2.50
N TYR A 76 -8.66 -5.09 -2.63
CA TYR A 76 -7.21 -5.25 -2.37
C TYR A 76 -6.91 -5.53 -0.90
N TYR A 77 -7.66 -4.91 0.02
CA TYR A 77 -7.53 -5.18 1.44
C TYR A 77 -7.82 -6.64 1.76
N GLU A 78 -8.93 -7.19 1.26
CA GLU A 78 -9.30 -8.60 1.45
C GLU A 78 -8.25 -9.55 0.87
N GLN A 79 -7.81 -9.32 -0.37
CA GLN A 79 -6.75 -10.13 -1.01
C GLN A 79 -5.46 -10.10 -0.20
N THR A 80 -5.10 -8.93 0.31
CA THR A 80 -3.90 -8.73 1.13
C THR A 80 -4.03 -9.45 2.47
N ALA A 81 -5.18 -9.36 3.12
CA ALA A 81 -5.46 -10.02 4.40
C ALA A 81 -5.49 -11.55 4.28
N THR A 82 -5.80 -12.10 3.10
CA THR A 82 -5.75 -13.56 2.85
C THR A 82 -4.37 -14.07 2.43
N SER A 83 -3.38 -13.19 2.26
CA SER A 83 -2.03 -13.57 1.85
C SER A 83 -1.14 -13.79 3.06
N ASP A 84 -0.71 -15.03 3.28
CA ASP A 84 0.23 -15.41 4.35
C ASP A 84 1.50 -14.55 4.33
N ALA A 85 2.00 -14.21 3.12
CA ALA A 85 3.16 -13.35 2.96
C ALA A 85 2.94 -11.95 3.55
N HIS A 86 1.77 -11.35 3.34
CA HIS A 86 1.44 -10.02 3.87
C HIS A 86 1.20 -10.05 5.38
N ILE A 87 0.54 -11.09 5.90
CA ILE A 87 0.36 -11.31 7.34
C ILE A 87 1.73 -11.43 8.03
N MET A 88 2.62 -12.26 7.48
CA MET A 88 3.95 -12.46 8.04
C MET A 88 4.82 -11.20 7.95
N ALA A 89 4.73 -10.46 6.86
CA ALA A 89 5.41 -9.17 6.72
C ALA A 89 4.96 -8.15 7.79
N MET A 90 3.66 -8.09 8.06
CA MET A 90 3.10 -7.22 9.09
C MET A 90 3.51 -7.64 10.51
N LEU A 91 3.60 -8.95 10.78
CA LEU A 91 4.02 -9.46 12.09
C LEU A 91 5.50 -9.19 12.40
N LEU A 92 6.37 -9.37 11.41
CA LEU A 92 7.80 -9.50 11.67
C LEU A 92 8.61 -8.22 11.42
N ASP A 93 8.10 -7.24 10.67
CA ASP A 93 8.90 -6.17 10.02
C ASP A 93 10.29 -6.68 9.60
N PRO A 94 10.37 -7.40 8.47
CA PRO A 94 11.61 -7.98 7.99
C PRO A 94 12.75 -6.97 7.83
N THR A 95 12.48 -5.69 7.55
CA THR A 95 13.53 -4.66 7.47
C THR A 95 14.17 -4.44 8.83
N GLN A 96 13.36 -4.31 9.89
CA GLN A 96 13.85 -4.20 11.26
C GLN A 96 14.66 -5.43 11.68
N LYS A 97 14.17 -6.64 11.35
CA LYS A 97 14.84 -7.90 11.73
C LYS A 97 16.16 -8.12 10.98
N LEU A 98 16.20 -7.84 9.67
CA LEU A 98 17.42 -7.92 8.86
C LEU A 98 18.47 -6.91 9.34
N ASN A 99 18.05 -5.69 9.70
CA ASN A 99 18.96 -4.71 10.29
C ASN A 99 19.55 -5.20 11.62
N HIS A 100 18.74 -5.81 12.49
CA HIS A 100 19.22 -6.39 13.74
C HIS A 100 20.26 -7.51 13.48
N ILE A 101 19.97 -8.43 12.57
CA ILE A 101 20.90 -9.51 12.20
C ILE A 101 22.21 -8.93 11.66
N ARG A 102 22.15 -7.94 10.77
CA ARG A 102 23.33 -7.28 10.24
C ARG A 102 24.18 -6.66 11.36
N THR A 103 23.54 -5.92 12.27
CA THR A 103 24.23 -5.18 13.33
C THR A 103 24.86 -6.10 14.37
N TYR A 104 24.20 -7.18 14.76
CA TYR A 104 24.64 -8.00 15.90
C TYR A 104 25.26 -9.33 15.51
N TRP A 105 24.89 -9.91 14.36
CA TRP A 105 25.31 -11.25 13.95
C TRP A 105 26.16 -11.26 12.67
N GLY A 106 26.29 -10.11 11.99
CA GLY A 106 27.19 -9.89 10.86
C GLY A 106 26.63 -10.29 9.49
N GLU A 107 27.37 -9.93 8.45
CA GLU A 107 26.94 -10.08 7.04
C GLU A 107 26.79 -11.55 6.59
N GLU A 108 27.59 -12.47 7.14
CA GLU A 108 27.51 -13.90 6.80
C GLU A 108 26.17 -14.51 7.22
N GLN A 109 25.72 -14.19 8.44
CA GLN A 109 24.42 -14.66 8.94
C GLN A 109 23.26 -13.99 8.21
N LEU A 110 23.42 -12.71 7.84
CA LEU A 110 22.43 -12.02 7.00
C LEU A 110 22.24 -12.75 5.66
N ALA A 111 23.33 -13.07 4.97
CA ALA A 111 23.28 -13.79 3.69
C ALA A 111 22.59 -15.16 3.83
N ARG A 112 22.91 -15.91 4.90
CA ARG A 112 22.26 -17.20 5.18
C ARG A 112 20.76 -17.07 5.43
N VAL A 113 20.32 -16.06 6.20
CA VAL A 113 18.89 -15.82 6.47
C VAL A 113 18.15 -15.41 5.19
N MET A 114 18.75 -14.59 4.34
CA MET A 114 18.15 -14.21 3.05
C MET A 114 18.02 -15.41 2.09
N GLN A 115 19.03 -16.29 2.06
CA GLN A 115 18.98 -17.54 1.30
C GLN A 115 17.80 -18.41 1.77
N TYR A 116 17.68 -18.63 3.08
CA TYR A 116 16.62 -19.43 3.66
C TYR A 116 15.21 -18.85 3.40
N ALA A 117 15.06 -17.53 3.50
CA ALA A 117 13.80 -16.86 3.16
C ALA A 117 13.43 -17.05 1.68
N THR A 118 14.42 -17.00 0.78
CA THR A 118 14.23 -17.25 -0.66
C THR A 118 13.80 -18.69 -0.91
N ASP A 119 14.45 -19.66 -0.26
CA ASP A 119 14.12 -21.08 -0.40
C ASP A 119 12.68 -21.37 0.04
N ILE A 120 12.23 -20.79 1.16
CA ILE A 120 10.84 -20.93 1.63
C ILE A 120 9.85 -20.42 0.56
N VAL A 121 10.10 -19.24 -0.01
CA VAL A 121 9.21 -18.65 -1.03
C VAL A 121 9.18 -19.51 -2.30
N CYS A 122 10.33 -20.03 -2.75
CA CYS A 122 10.41 -20.89 -3.92
C CYS A 122 9.71 -22.25 -3.75
N HIS A 123 9.81 -22.87 -2.57
CA HIS A 123 9.15 -24.16 -2.29
C HIS A 123 7.64 -24.02 -2.05
N HIS A 124 7.16 -22.85 -1.63
CA HIS A 124 5.73 -22.59 -1.47
C HIS A 124 5.02 -22.39 -2.83
N ASN A 125 5.68 -21.74 -3.79
CA ASN A 125 5.13 -21.50 -5.14
C ASN A 125 5.12 -22.72 -6.08
N THR A 126 5.71 -23.85 -5.67
CA THR A 126 5.74 -25.10 -6.45
C THR A 126 4.66 -26.11 -6.02
N ASN A 127 3.88 -25.81 -4.99
CA ASN A 127 2.80 -26.68 -4.46
C ASN A 127 1.39 -26.13 -4.70
N ILE A 128 1.22 -25.15 -5.61
CA ILE A 128 -0.08 -24.60 -6.05
C ILE A 128 -0.31 -24.96 -7.52
#